data_AF-A0A972S917-F1
#
_entry.id   AF-A0A972S917-F1
#
_cell.length_a   1.000
_cell.length_b   1.000
_cell.length_c   1.000
_cell.angle_alpha   90.00
_cell.angle_beta   90.00
_cell.angle_gamma   90.00
#
_symmetry.space_group_name_H-M   'P 1'
#
loop_
_entity.id
_entity.type
_entity.pdbx_description
1 polymer ?
#
loop_
_entity_poly.entity_id
_entity_poly.type
_entity_poly.pdbx_seq_one_letter_code
_entity_poly.pdbx_strand_id
1 'polypeptide(L)'
;LKKPLDDYWLNIKVPASFIEISAHPNDTWHPNVVFYDSSLQILGYYSKKDRDKRVKLQIPPDAKYIKISDYYSLSNIKRGLKIRLFQ
;
A
#
# COMPACT_ATOMS: atom_id res chain seq x y z
N LEU A 1 -4.75 16.25 20.55
CA LEU A 1 -3.97 16.06 19.31
C LEU A 1 -4.66 14.98 18.47
N LYS A 2 -4.93 15.23 17.18
CA LYS A 2 -5.28 14.14 16.24
C LYS A 2 -4.07 13.21 16.17
N LYS A 3 -4.28 11.89 16.29
CA LYS A 3 -3.20 10.92 16.11
C LYS A 3 -2.48 11.21 14.78
N PRO A 4 -1.14 11.15 14.73
CA PRO A 4 -0.43 11.20 13.46
C PRO A 4 -0.98 10.11 12.53
N LEU A 5 -1.08 10.43 11.25
CA LEU A 5 -1.39 9.42 10.24
C LEU A 5 -0.11 8.60 10.06
N ASP A 6 -0.22 7.28 10.17
CA ASP A 6 0.89 6.34 9.99
C ASP A 6 0.75 5.59 8.66
N ASP A 7 1.88 5.10 8.13
CA ASP A 7 1.90 4.21 6.98
C ASP A 7 1.06 2.96 7.26
N TYR A 8 0.38 2.44 6.24
CA TYR A 8 -0.33 1.17 6.35
C TYR A 8 0.68 0.04 6.23
N TRP A 9 0.71 -0.84 7.23
CA TRP A 9 1.49 -2.07 7.21
C TRP A 9 0.57 -3.27 7.13
N LEU A 10 0.79 -4.12 6.13
CA LEU A 10 0.08 -5.38 5.96
C LEU A 10 1.04 -6.55 6.13
N ASN A 11 0.64 -7.54 6.93
CA ASN A 11 1.29 -8.84 7.03
C ASN A 11 0.55 -9.86 6.15
N ILE A 12 1.22 -10.42 5.16
CA ILE A 12 0.66 -11.41 4.23
C ILE A 12 0.68 -12.79 4.91
N LYS A 13 -0.41 -13.13 5.60
CA LYS A 13 -0.52 -14.39 6.35
C LYS A 13 -0.93 -15.60 5.50
N VAL A 14 -1.56 -15.34 4.35
CA VAL A 14 -2.05 -16.37 3.42
C VAL A 14 -1.44 -16.14 2.04
N PRO A 15 -1.23 -17.19 1.22
CA PRO A 15 -0.77 -17.02 -0.15
C PRO A 15 -1.69 -16.06 -0.92
N ALA A 16 -1.12 -15.02 -1.50
CA ALA A 16 -1.81 -14.06 -2.34
C ALA A 16 -0.87 -13.64 -3.48
N SER A 17 -1.36 -13.67 -4.71
CA SER A 17 -0.59 -13.30 -5.90
C SER A 17 -0.80 -11.83 -6.26
N PHE A 18 -1.90 -11.21 -5.81
CA PHE A 18 -2.24 -9.83 -6.12
C PHE A 18 -2.78 -9.07 -4.92
N ILE A 19 -2.51 -7.76 -4.92
CA ILE A 19 -3.13 -6.79 -4.02
C ILE A 19 -3.88 -5.74 -4.84
N GLU A 20 -5.12 -5.44 -4.47
CA GLU A 20 -5.86 -4.25 -4.93
C GLU A 20 -5.96 -3.26 -3.77
N ILE A 21 -5.56 -2.01 -4.03
CA ILE A 21 -5.64 -0.91 -3.07
C ILE A 21 -6.47 0.19 -3.72
N SER A 22 -7.50 0.66 -3.02
CA SER A 22 -8.37 1.75 -3.48
C SER A 22 -8.42 2.86 -2.44
N ALA A 23 -8.20 4.10 -2.88
CA ALA A 23 -8.33 5.28 -2.04
C ALA A 23 -9.79 5.71 -1.92
N HIS A 24 -10.11 6.39 -0.83
CA HIS A 24 -11.41 7.03 -0.67
C HIS A 24 -11.68 8.04 -1.82
N PRO A 25 -12.93 8.19 -2.33
CA PRO A 25 -13.24 9.10 -3.44
C PRO A 25 -12.83 10.56 -3.21
N ASN A 26 -12.83 11.02 -1.97
CA ASN A 26 -12.46 12.38 -1.56
C ASN A 26 -10.99 12.56 -1.12
N ASP A 27 -10.16 11.53 -1.31
CA ASP A 27 -8.72 11.52 -1.00
C ASP A 27 -7.88 11.60 -2.29
N THR A 28 -6.66 12.14 -2.24
CA THR A 28 -5.83 12.36 -3.43
C THR A 28 -4.58 11.51 -3.33
N TRP A 29 -4.76 10.20 -3.36
CA TRP A 29 -3.67 9.26 -3.19
C TRP A 29 -2.71 9.27 -4.39
N HIS A 30 -1.44 9.48 -4.10
CA HIS A 30 -0.30 9.30 -5.00
C HIS A 30 0.40 8.00 -4.54
N PRO A 31 0.15 6.86 -5.20
CA PRO A 31 0.52 5.57 -4.65
C PRO A 31 2.00 5.44 -4.36
N ASN A 32 2.32 4.97 -3.15
CA ASN A 32 3.64 4.46 -2.81
C ASN A 32 3.46 3.14 -2.06
N VAL A 33 3.85 2.04 -2.69
CA VAL A 33 3.68 0.67 -2.19
C VAL A 33 5.05 -0.01 -2.22
N VAL A 34 5.47 -0.58 -1.09
CA VAL A 34 6.76 -1.29 -0.97
C VAL A 34 6.50 -2.69 -0.45
N PHE A 35 7.08 -3.68 -1.12
CA PHE A 35 7.02 -5.09 -0.75
C PHE A 35 8.31 -5.49 -0.05
N TYR A 36 8.19 -6.24 1.05
CA TYR A 36 9.31 -6.71 1.84
C TYR A 36 9.25 -8.21 2.09
N ASP A 37 10.41 -8.85 2.20
CA ASP A 37 10.54 -10.22 2.69
C ASP A 37 10.36 -10.33 4.22
N SER A 38 10.55 -11.52 4.79
CA SER A 38 10.46 -11.76 6.24
C SER A 38 11.49 -10.99 7.08
N SER A 39 12.60 -10.60 6.47
CA SER A 39 13.72 -9.89 7.10
C SER A 39 13.66 -8.39 6.86
N LEU A 40 12.51 -7.89 6.39
CA LEU A 40 12.26 -6.49 6.02
C LEU A 40 13.20 -5.96 4.92
N GLN A 41 13.75 -6.84 4.07
CA GLN A 41 14.46 -6.43 2.86
C GLN A 41 13.46 -6.13 1.76
N ILE A 42 13.72 -5.07 0.98
CA ILE A 42 12.84 -4.65 -0.11
C ILE A 42 12.93 -5.65 -1.27
N LEU A 43 11.79 -6.21 -1.66
CA LEU A 43 11.65 -7.07 -2.84
C LEU A 43 11.21 -6.30 -4.09
N GLY A 44 10.58 -5.14 -3.89
CA GLY A 44 10.12 -4.29 -4.98
C GLY A 44 9.27 -3.13 -4.47
N TYR A 45 9.02 -2.17 -5.35
CA TYR A 45 8.17 -1.03 -5.04
C TYR A 45 7.37 -0.60 -6.27
N TYR A 46 6.22 0.02 -6.00
CA TYR A 46 5.39 0.71 -6.98
C TYR A 46 5.12 2.11 -6.45
N SER A 47 5.62 3.13 -7.16
CA SER A 47 5.55 4.51 -6.70
C SER A 47 5.20 5.44 -7.85
N LYS A 48 4.24 6.34 -7.64
CA LYS A 48 3.78 7.31 -8.64
C LYS A 48 3.64 8.70 -8.04
N LYS A 49 4.08 9.70 -8.81
CA LYS A 49 3.82 11.12 -8.54
C LYS A 49 2.42 11.55 -8.97
N ASP A 50 1.82 10.84 -9.92
CA ASP A 50 0.43 11.07 -10.35
C ASP A 50 -0.55 10.40 -9.39
N ARG A 51 -1.74 10.98 -9.30
CA ARG A 51 -2.82 10.45 -8.46
C ARG A 51 -3.43 9.21 -9.10
N ASP A 52 -3.71 8.20 -8.30
CA ASP A 52 -4.50 7.04 -8.70
C ASP A 52 -5.52 6.69 -7.63
N LYS A 53 -6.75 6.41 -8.06
CA LYS A 53 -7.82 5.99 -7.14
C LYS A 53 -7.75 4.51 -6.79
N ARG A 54 -7.12 3.72 -7.65
CA ARG A 54 -7.02 2.27 -7.51
C ARG A 54 -5.76 1.77 -8.20
N VAL A 55 -5.05 0.87 -7.53
CA VAL A 55 -3.95 0.11 -8.13
C VAL A 55 -4.18 -1.38 -7.88
N LYS A 56 -3.85 -2.21 -8.87
CA LYS A 56 -3.76 -3.67 -8.73
C LYS A 56 -2.33 -4.07 -9.06
N LEU A 57 -1.65 -4.70 -8.11
CA LEU A 57 -0.23 -5.04 -8.21
C LEU A 57 -0.03 -6.53 -7.98
N GLN A 58 0.92 -7.11 -8.70
CA GLN A 58 1.40 -8.46 -8.41
C GLN A 58 2.26 -8.43 -7.15
N ILE A 59 2.08 -9.41 -6.29
CA ILE A 59 2.86 -9.58 -5.07
C ILE A 59 4.08 -10.47 -5.41
N PRO A 60 5.32 -10.04 -5.10
CA PRO A 60 6.48 -10.90 -5.22
C PRO A 60 6.30 -12.20 -4.40
N PRO A 61 6.69 -13.38 -4.90
CA PRO A 61 6.43 -14.66 -4.23
C PRO A 61 6.89 -14.75 -2.76
N ASP A 62 8.01 -14.10 -2.45
CA ASP A 62 8.62 -14.13 -1.10
C ASP A 62 8.17 -12.98 -0.20
N ALA A 63 7.24 -12.14 -0.66
CA ALA A 63 6.76 -11.00 0.13
C ALA A 63 6.01 -11.46 1.39
N LYS A 64 6.40 -10.90 2.53
CA LYS A 64 5.75 -11.08 3.84
C LYS A 64 5.10 -9.81 4.35
N TYR A 65 5.63 -8.65 3.99
CA TYR A 65 5.08 -7.38 4.40
C TYR A 65 4.86 -6.45 3.21
N ILE A 66 3.81 -5.64 3.31
CA ILE A 66 3.54 -4.56 2.36
C ILE A 66 3.39 -3.28 3.16
N LYS A 67 4.15 -2.26 2.80
CA LYS A 67 3.96 -0.90 3.27
C LYS A 67 3.23 -0.09 2.21
N ILE A 68 2.16 0.57 2.58
CA ILE A 68 1.35 1.40 1.69
C ILE A 68 1.29 2.81 2.29
N SER A 69 1.76 3.79 1.54
CA SER A 69 1.78 5.20 1.91
C SER A 69 1.35 6.08 0.74
N ASP A 70 1.42 7.39 0.92
CA ASP A 70 1.33 8.38 -0.15
C ASP A 70 2.74 8.87 -0.50
N TYR A 71 3.01 9.17 -1.77
CA TYR A 71 4.30 9.70 -2.22
C TYR A 71 4.66 11.04 -1.56
N TYR A 72 3.66 11.90 -1.30
CA TYR A 72 3.89 13.25 -0.77
C TYR A 72 3.53 13.36 0.71
N SER A 73 2.33 12.92 1.10
CA SER A 73 1.86 13.10 2.48
C SER A 73 0.70 12.16 2.81
N LEU A 74 0.75 11.54 3.99
CA LEU A 74 -0.33 10.70 4.50
C LEU A 74 -1.66 11.47 4.68
N SER A 75 -1.62 12.80 4.78
CA SER A 75 -2.84 13.62 4.79
C SER A 75 -3.70 13.46 3.52
N ASN A 76 -3.09 13.02 2.42
CA ASN A 76 -3.78 12.74 1.16
C ASN A 76 -4.67 11.50 1.21
N ILE A 77 -4.43 10.61 2.18
CA ILE A 77 -5.19 9.37 2.42
C ILE A 77 -5.85 9.35 3.81
N LYS A 78 -6.16 10.53 4.35
CA LYS A 78 -6.69 10.72 5.72
C LYS A 78 -8.03 10.03 6.00
N ARG A 79 -8.80 9.66 4.96
CA ARG A 79 -10.06 8.92 5.09
C ARG A 79 -9.89 7.41 4.90
N GLY A 80 -8.66 7.01 4.57
CA GLY A 80 -8.19 5.65 4.56
C GLY A 80 -8.22 4.97 3.20
N LEU A 81 -7.68 3.74 3.21
CA LEU A 81 -7.53 2.89 2.03
C LEU A 81 -8.34 1.61 2.22
N LYS A 82 -8.94 1.13 1.12
CA LYS A 82 -9.53 -0.21 1.04
C LYS A 82 -8.54 -1.15 0.40
N ILE A 83 -8.20 -2.23 1.11
CA ILE A 83 -7.17 -3.20 0.69
C ILE A 83 -7.82 -4.58 0.53
N ARG A 84 -7.50 -5.27 -0.58
CA ARG A 84 -7.93 -6.64 -0.84
C ARG A 84 -6.77 -7.47 -1.39
N LEU A 85 -6.65 -8.70 -0.89
CA LEU A 85 -5.70 -9.69 -1.39
C LEU A 85 -6.45 -10.73 -2.23
N PHE A 86 -5.81 -11.18 -3.30
CA PHE A 86 -6.34 -12.19 -4.21
C PHE A 86 -5.26 -13.23 -4.51
N GLN A 87 -5.71 -14.45 -4.81
CA GLN A 87 -4.86 -15.49 -5.38
C GLN A 87 -4.62 -15.26 -6.86
#